data_AF-A0A915UGX9-F1
#
_entry.id   AF-A0A915UGX9-F1
#
_cell.length_a   1.000
_cell.length_b   1.000
_cell.length_c   1.000
_cell.angle_alpha   90.00
_cell.angle_beta   90.00
_cell.angle_gamma   90.00
#
_symmetry.space_group_name_H-M   'P 1'
#
loop_
_entity.id
_entity.type
_entity.pdbx_description
1 polymer ?
#
loop_
_entity_poly.entity_id
_entity_poly.type
_entity_poly.pdbx_seq_one_letter_code
_entity_poly.pdbx_strand_id
1 'polypeptide(L)'
;MRVRTVETIEQLMQALGLSRVGRPPDDLDYVERHDTDAHDRKRRDALVLATLAANSDGRVLEIGTSEGRSTSNLARNVPHGQSVVTVNILPEQADPAQRHVTHLLEREAIGAFYRARGLDNIVQVHADTLRWNPDWTVDHLALAFIDGCHDRAAVHSDSRLAYSRLAPGGLIAWHDFCPELRGRFDWIDDAMSGVEDFVAEQGIDGEVLHLRHSWIGVLRRVALPAIRPARDLRVGLVVDWPRHLARRCGSSRSACVVEGLRQKFTAVLVQRQEELEAVADGLDGLVSLEPGCAAPRLDLVRTPALRAALGRIPTLLTLCDPGHDDSRHDDVREGAFDLVIACEPALSPAHRPGRELEPQHALSRRLDEIEAWLRGPAKTRRSPATPPGRIS
;
A
#
# COMPACT_ATOMS: atom_id res chain seq x y z
N MET A 1 -5.64 13.01 16.57
CA MET A 1 -6.15 13.30 15.21
C MET A 1 -6.62 14.75 15.16
N ARG A 2 -6.23 15.53 14.14
CA ARG A 2 -6.79 16.87 13.90
C ARG A 2 -7.93 16.77 12.89
N VAL A 3 -9.04 17.43 13.16
CA VAL A 3 -10.18 17.49 12.23
C VAL A 3 -10.41 18.94 11.82
N ARG A 4 -10.55 19.15 10.51
CA ARG A 4 -10.91 20.45 9.95
C ARG A 4 -12.22 20.32 9.20
N THR A 5 -13.28 20.89 9.77
CA THR A 5 -14.57 21.00 9.10
C THR A 5 -14.57 22.18 8.13
N VAL A 6 -15.07 21.96 6.92
CA VAL A 6 -15.27 22.97 5.88
C VAL A 6 -16.76 23.09 5.55
N GLU A 7 -17.19 24.26 5.08
CA GLU A 7 -18.62 24.58 4.90
C GLU A 7 -19.15 24.12 3.53
N THR A 8 -18.30 24.14 2.51
CA THR A 8 -18.70 23.91 1.12
C THR A 8 -17.80 22.91 0.41
N ILE A 9 -18.32 22.33 -0.68
CA ILE A 9 -17.56 21.38 -1.50
C ILE A 9 -16.34 22.05 -2.14
N GLU A 10 -16.43 23.34 -2.48
CA GLU A 10 -15.32 24.11 -3.04
C GLU A 10 -14.17 24.27 -2.04
N GLN A 11 -14.50 24.51 -0.77
CA GLN A 11 -13.50 24.57 0.30
C GLN A 11 -12.83 23.21 0.53
N LEU A 12 -13.61 22.12 0.48
CA LEU A 12 -13.08 20.76 0.57
C LEU A 12 -12.13 20.47 -0.60
N MET A 13 -12.55 20.78 -1.82
CA MET A 13 -11.75 20.63 -3.04
C MET A 13 -10.47 21.45 -2.98
N GLN A 14 -10.55 22.71 -2.55
CA GLN A 14 -9.38 23.57 -2.39
C GLN A 14 -8.38 22.99 -1.38
N ALA A 15 -8.86 22.54 -0.22
CA ALA A 15 -8.01 21.94 0.81
C ALA A 15 -7.36 20.62 0.34
N LEU A 16 -8.05 19.86 -0.49
CA LEU A 16 -7.54 18.63 -1.08
C LEU A 16 -6.76 18.86 -2.38
N GLY A 17 -6.78 20.03 -3.01
CA GLY A 17 -6.17 20.23 -4.34
C GLY A 17 -6.89 19.49 -5.48
N LEU A 18 -8.23 19.39 -5.41
CA LEU A 18 -9.07 18.78 -6.43
C LEU A 18 -9.55 19.83 -7.43
N SER A 19 -9.74 19.43 -8.69
CA SER A 19 -10.09 20.34 -9.79
C SER A 19 -11.44 20.03 -10.46
N ARG A 20 -11.98 18.83 -10.27
CA ARG A 20 -13.24 18.38 -10.88
C ARG A 20 -14.33 18.25 -9.83
N VAL A 21 -15.50 18.85 -10.06
CA VAL A 21 -16.69 18.62 -9.20
C VAL A 21 -17.36 17.33 -9.68
N GLY A 22 -17.68 16.43 -8.75
CA GLY A 22 -18.40 15.21 -9.05
C GLY A 22 -19.88 15.43 -9.35
N ARG A 23 -20.51 14.46 -9.99
CA ARG A 23 -21.95 14.44 -10.27
C ARG A 23 -22.62 13.39 -9.39
N PRO A 24 -23.25 13.78 -8.26
CA PRO A 24 -24.03 12.85 -7.46
C PRO A 24 -25.26 12.36 -8.27
N PRO A 25 -25.87 11.22 -7.89
CA PRO A 25 -27.07 10.74 -8.55
C PRO A 25 -28.26 11.69 -8.36
N ASP A 26 -29.08 11.81 -9.40
CA ASP A 26 -30.31 12.61 -9.36
C ASP A 26 -31.42 11.93 -8.54
N ASP A 27 -31.34 10.60 -8.40
CA ASP A 27 -32.33 9.71 -7.77
C ASP A 27 -31.99 9.33 -6.33
N LEU A 28 -31.48 10.29 -5.54
CA LEU A 28 -31.36 10.11 -4.10
C LEU A 28 -32.75 10.17 -3.46
N ASP A 29 -33.13 9.15 -2.70
CA ASP A 29 -34.40 9.14 -1.97
C ASP A 29 -34.36 10.23 -0.88
N TYR A 30 -34.84 11.43 -1.20
CA TYR A 30 -34.85 12.68 -0.38
C TYR A 30 -35.83 12.66 0.80
N VAL A 31 -36.07 11.49 1.34
CA VAL A 31 -37.05 11.36 2.37
C VAL A 31 -36.38 11.71 3.71
N GLU A 32 -36.37 13.01 4.07
CA GLU A 32 -36.04 13.51 5.42
C GLU A 32 -37.09 12.96 6.40
N ARG A 33 -37.01 11.67 6.74
CA ARG A 33 -37.89 11.00 7.70
C ARG A 33 -37.21 10.72 9.03
N HIS A 34 -35.88 10.88 9.11
CA HIS A 34 -35.07 10.52 10.26
C HIS A 34 -34.01 11.59 10.56
N ASP A 35 -33.67 11.72 11.85
CA ASP A 35 -32.60 12.60 12.34
C ASP A 35 -31.25 12.36 11.63
N THR A 36 -31.05 11.17 11.09
CA THR A 36 -29.84 10.76 10.35
C THR A 36 -29.73 11.40 8.96
N ASP A 37 -30.84 11.86 8.38
CA ASP A 37 -30.88 12.44 7.04
C ASP A 37 -31.03 13.97 7.04
N ALA A 38 -31.13 14.60 8.23
CA ALA A 38 -31.26 16.04 8.35
C ALA A 38 -30.15 16.80 7.62
N HIS A 39 -30.50 17.93 6.98
CA HIS A 39 -29.57 18.80 6.24
C HIS A 39 -29.07 18.22 4.91
N ASP A 40 -29.87 17.37 4.25
CA ASP A 40 -29.52 16.73 2.99
C ASP A 40 -28.21 15.90 3.07
N ARG A 41 -27.97 15.26 4.21
CA ARG A 41 -26.74 14.49 4.49
C ARG A 41 -26.40 13.49 3.39
N LYS A 42 -27.37 12.68 2.96
CA LYS A 42 -27.22 11.73 1.84
C LYS A 42 -26.74 12.39 0.55
N ARG A 43 -27.28 13.58 0.23
CA ARG A 43 -26.87 14.34 -0.97
C ARG A 43 -25.46 14.87 -0.84
N ARG A 44 -25.10 15.35 0.36
CA ARG A 44 -23.75 15.84 0.66
C ARG A 44 -22.72 14.71 0.58
N ASP A 45 -23.01 13.56 1.16
CA ASP A 45 -22.15 12.36 1.08
C ASP A 45 -21.94 11.95 -0.38
N ALA A 46 -23.02 11.84 -1.15
CA ALA A 46 -22.95 11.48 -2.56
C ALA A 46 -22.14 12.51 -3.37
N LEU A 47 -22.27 13.80 -3.07
CA LEU A 47 -21.49 14.86 -3.71
C LEU A 47 -20.01 14.77 -3.37
N VAL A 48 -19.67 14.51 -2.10
CA VAL A 48 -18.28 14.29 -1.66
C VAL A 48 -17.70 13.09 -2.40
N LEU A 49 -18.34 11.92 -2.33
CA LEU A 49 -17.85 10.70 -2.98
C LEU A 49 -17.70 10.85 -4.49
N ALA A 50 -18.68 11.45 -5.16
CA ALA A 50 -18.61 11.76 -6.58
C ALA A 50 -17.41 12.65 -6.89
N THR A 51 -17.15 13.66 -6.06
CA THR A 51 -16.04 14.61 -6.25
C THR A 51 -14.68 13.94 -6.02
N LEU A 52 -14.55 13.09 -5.00
CA LEU A 52 -13.32 12.32 -4.79
C LEU A 52 -13.04 11.38 -5.97
N ALA A 53 -14.05 10.62 -6.41
CA ALA A 53 -13.94 9.72 -7.56
C ALA A 53 -13.58 10.46 -8.85
N ALA A 54 -14.22 11.61 -9.11
CA ALA A 54 -13.95 12.44 -10.27
C ALA A 54 -12.50 12.94 -10.36
N ASN A 55 -11.76 12.95 -9.26
CA ASN A 55 -10.35 13.37 -9.21
C ASN A 55 -9.39 12.20 -8.92
N SER A 56 -9.88 10.97 -8.91
CA SER A 56 -9.06 9.79 -8.66
C SER A 56 -8.48 9.32 -9.98
N ASP A 57 -7.20 9.57 -10.24
CA ASP A 57 -6.50 9.11 -11.44
C ASP A 57 -5.84 7.74 -11.17
N GLY A 58 -6.66 6.72 -10.90
CA GLY A 58 -6.22 5.37 -10.57
C GLY A 58 -7.33 4.51 -9.96
N ARG A 59 -7.02 3.28 -9.54
CA ARG A 59 -8.04 2.36 -9.02
C ARG A 59 -8.70 2.91 -7.75
N VAL A 60 -9.99 2.64 -7.62
CA VAL A 60 -10.79 2.97 -6.44
C VAL A 60 -11.17 1.69 -5.71
N LEU A 61 -11.00 1.67 -4.40
CA LEU A 61 -11.49 0.62 -3.52
C LEU A 61 -12.69 1.14 -2.72
N GLU A 62 -13.72 0.34 -2.59
CA GLU A 62 -14.80 0.50 -1.63
C GLU A 62 -14.86 -0.75 -0.74
N ILE A 63 -14.90 -0.54 0.58
CA ILE A 63 -15.22 -1.58 1.57
C ILE A 63 -16.60 -1.26 2.11
N GLY A 64 -17.55 -2.18 1.91
CA GLY A 64 -18.97 -1.97 2.17
C GLY A 64 -19.75 -1.66 0.88
N THR A 65 -20.17 -2.71 0.16
CA THR A 65 -20.95 -2.55 -1.08
C THR A 65 -22.43 -2.28 -0.80
N SER A 66 -23.01 -3.02 0.17
CA SER A 66 -24.47 -3.09 0.39
C SER A 66 -25.22 -3.32 -0.94
N GLU A 67 -26.35 -2.66 -1.18
CA GLU A 67 -27.09 -2.73 -2.46
C GLU A 67 -26.31 -2.12 -3.65
N GLY A 68 -25.24 -1.36 -3.40
CA GLY A 68 -24.35 -0.81 -4.45
C GLY A 68 -24.66 0.62 -4.91
N ARG A 69 -25.31 1.44 -4.07
CA ARG A 69 -25.62 2.85 -4.41
C ARG A 69 -24.38 3.73 -4.42
N SER A 70 -23.55 3.64 -3.38
CA SER A 70 -22.24 4.31 -3.29
C SER A 70 -21.31 3.81 -4.40
N THR A 71 -21.25 2.49 -4.63
CA THR A 71 -20.49 1.88 -5.73
C THR A 71 -20.90 2.46 -7.07
N SER A 72 -22.21 2.56 -7.34
CA SER A 72 -22.73 3.16 -8.56
C SER A 72 -22.33 4.64 -8.69
N ASN A 73 -22.29 5.38 -7.58
CA ASN A 73 -21.90 6.79 -7.58
C ASN A 73 -20.40 6.94 -7.89
N LEU A 74 -19.55 6.13 -7.25
CA LEU A 74 -18.12 6.09 -7.53
C LEU A 74 -17.85 5.72 -9.00
N ALA A 75 -18.45 4.62 -9.47
CA ALA A 75 -18.23 4.09 -10.81
C ALA A 75 -18.63 5.04 -11.95
N ARG A 76 -19.65 5.88 -11.73
CA ARG A 76 -20.07 6.91 -12.69
C ARG A 76 -19.14 8.12 -12.74
N ASN A 77 -18.36 8.34 -11.69
CA ASN A 77 -17.53 9.53 -11.55
C ASN A 77 -16.04 9.26 -11.76
N VAL A 78 -15.57 8.01 -11.60
CA VAL A 78 -14.17 7.68 -11.93
C VAL A 78 -13.85 8.01 -13.39
N PRO A 79 -12.65 8.54 -13.70
CA PRO A 79 -12.28 8.86 -15.07
C PRO A 79 -12.32 7.64 -16.01
N HIS A 80 -12.49 7.91 -17.31
CA HIS A 80 -12.63 6.86 -18.32
C HIS A 80 -11.47 5.85 -18.28
N GLY A 81 -11.81 4.56 -18.36
CA GLY A 81 -10.85 3.45 -18.33
C GLY A 81 -10.43 3.00 -16.93
N GLN A 82 -11.01 3.60 -15.87
CA GLN A 82 -10.80 3.17 -14.50
C GLN A 82 -11.97 2.33 -13.98
N SER A 83 -11.68 1.53 -12.95
CA SER A 83 -12.63 0.62 -12.33
C SER A 83 -12.73 0.83 -10.83
N VAL A 84 -13.89 0.52 -10.27
CA VAL A 84 -14.12 0.44 -8.83
C VAL A 84 -14.06 -1.03 -8.40
N VAL A 85 -13.20 -1.35 -7.44
CA VAL A 85 -13.26 -2.62 -6.72
C VAL A 85 -14.11 -2.39 -5.49
N THR A 86 -15.18 -3.18 -5.31
CA THR A 86 -16.04 -3.09 -4.13
C THR A 86 -16.06 -4.43 -3.41
N VAL A 87 -16.07 -4.37 -2.08
CA VAL A 87 -15.94 -5.55 -1.21
C VAL A 87 -17.08 -5.57 -0.23
N ASN A 88 -17.77 -6.70 -0.11
CA ASN A 88 -18.76 -6.92 0.92
C ASN A 88 -18.59 -8.29 1.56
N ILE A 89 -18.85 -8.37 2.85
CA ILE A 89 -18.93 -9.63 3.57
C ILE A 89 -20.21 -10.37 3.17
N LEU A 90 -20.16 -11.71 3.10
CA LEU A 90 -21.35 -12.54 2.95
C LEU A 90 -21.93 -12.92 4.32
N PRO A 91 -23.23 -13.25 4.42
CA PRO A 91 -23.84 -13.68 5.67
C PRO A 91 -23.09 -14.86 6.34
N GLU A 92 -22.61 -15.82 5.55
CA GLU A 92 -21.86 -16.98 6.05
C GLU A 92 -20.43 -16.67 6.56
N GLN A 93 -19.92 -15.46 6.28
CA GLN A 93 -18.59 -15.00 6.69
C GLN A 93 -18.65 -14.09 7.92
N ALA A 94 -19.83 -13.56 8.26
CA ALA A 94 -20.00 -12.61 9.35
C ALA A 94 -19.71 -13.23 10.72
N ASP A 95 -19.00 -12.49 11.57
CA ASP A 95 -18.80 -12.86 12.96
C ASP A 95 -19.98 -12.34 13.80
N PRO A 96 -20.75 -13.20 14.49
CA PRO A 96 -21.85 -12.77 15.35
C PRO A 96 -21.44 -11.83 16.50
N ALA A 97 -20.14 -11.77 16.83
CA ALA A 97 -19.62 -10.87 17.85
C ALA A 97 -19.53 -9.40 17.39
N GLN A 98 -19.59 -9.12 16.08
CA GLN A 98 -19.60 -7.76 15.56
C GLN A 98 -20.92 -7.07 15.91
N ARG A 99 -20.83 -5.85 16.46
CA ARG A 99 -21.99 -5.13 17.01
C ARG A 99 -22.70 -4.27 15.97
N HIS A 100 -21.94 -3.61 15.10
CA HIS A 100 -22.44 -2.61 14.18
C HIS A 100 -22.37 -3.07 12.72
N VAL A 101 -22.92 -4.26 12.45
CA VAL A 101 -23.19 -4.74 11.09
C VAL A 101 -24.62 -4.34 10.71
N THR A 102 -24.76 -3.33 9.85
CA THR A 102 -26.05 -2.72 9.49
C THR A 102 -26.92 -3.62 8.61
N HIS A 103 -26.35 -4.25 7.58
CA HIS A 103 -27.10 -5.09 6.64
C HIS A 103 -26.29 -6.30 6.17
N LEU A 104 -26.64 -7.49 6.66
CA LEU A 104 -26.21 -8.75 6.05
C LEU A 104 -27.16 -9.09 4.90
N LEU A 105 -26.76 -8.67 3.70
CA LEU A 105 -27.49 -8.94 2.48
C LEU A 105 -27.11 -10.30 1.91
N GLU A 106 -28.10 -11.00 1.35
CA GLU A 106 -27.85 -12.16 0.50
C GLU A 106 -27.00 -11.77 -0.71
N ARG A 107 -26.24 -12.75 -1.24
CA ARG A 107 -25.29 -12.55 -2.34
C ARG A 107 -25.88 -11.80 -3.53
N GLU A 108 -27.12 -12.12 -3.90
CA GLU A 108 -27.81 -11.56 -5.07
C GLU A 108 -28.24 -10.11 -4.84
N ALA A 109 -28.43 -9.70 -3.59
CA ALA A 109 -28.80 -8.33 -3.22
C ALA A 109 -27.57 -7.41 -3.15
N ILE A 110 -26.40 -7.94 -2.77
CA ILE A 110 -25.14 -7.18 -2.74
C ILE A 110 -24.83 -6.67 -4.15
N GLY A 111 -24.81 -5.35 -4.35
CA GLY A 111 -24.54 -4.72 -5.63
C GLY A 111 -25.67 -4.78 -6.66
N ALA A 112 -26.88 -5.18 -6.27
CA ALA A 112 -28.02 -5.28 -7.19
C ALA A 112 -28.32 -3.95 -7.91
N PHE A 113 -28.10 -2.81 -7.24
CA PHE A 113 -28.41 -1.48 -7.77
C PHE A 113 -27.57 -1.10 -8.99
N TYR A 114 -26.25 -1.31 -8.94
CA TYR A 114 -25.36 -0.97 -10.05
C TYR A 114 -25.48 -1.99 -11.19
N ARG A 115 -25.74 -3.27 -10.87
CA ARG A 115 -25.98 -4.32 -11.88
C ARG A 115 -27.24 -4.06 -12.69
N ALA A 116 -28.33 -3.66 -12.03
CA ALA A 116 -29.57 -3.29 -12.72
C ALA A 116 -29.40 -2.08 -13.65
N ARG A 117 -28.38 -1.24 -13.42
CA ARG A 117 -28.02 -0.08 -14.25
C ARG A 117 -26.99 -0.41 -15.34
N GLY A 118 -26.54 -1.66 -15.44
CA GLY A 118 -25.59 -2.12 -16.46
C GLY A 118 -24.21 -1.49 -16.36
N LEU A 119 -23.76 -1.10 -15.15
CA LEU A 119 -22.40 -0.59 -14.95
C LEU A 119 -21.40 -1.76 -15.03
N ASP A 120 -20.42 -1.65 -15.93
CA ASP A 120 -19.46 -2.70 -16.28
C ASP A 120 -18.04 -2.43 -15.76
N ASN A 121 -17.77 -1.24 -15.23
CA ASN A 121 -16.48 -0.84 -14.66
C ASN A 121 -16.36 -1.13 -13.15
N ILE A 122 -17.01 -2.18 -12.67
CA ILE A 122 -17.06 -2.57 -11.26
C ILE A 122 -16.59 -4.01 -11.10
N VAL A 123 -15.69 -4.24 -10.13
CA VAL A 123 -15.26 -5.58 -9.71
C VAL A 123 -15.81 -5.83 -8.31
N GLN A 124 -16.77 -6.75 -8.18
CA GLN A 124 -17.34 -7.13 -6.88
C GLN A 124 -16.56 -8.30 -6.27
N VAL A 125 -16.12 -8.11 -5.03
CA VAL A 125 -15.44 -9.11 -4.22
C VAL A 125 -16.32 -9.43 -3.01
N HIS A 126 -16.41 -10.72 -2.69
CA HIS A 126 -17.08 -11.20 -1.49
C HIS A 126 -16.06 -11.70 -0.49
N ALA A 127 -15.83 -10.95 0.60
CA ALA A 127 -14.83 -11.29 1.60
C ALA A 127 -15.12 -10.64 2.95
N ASP A 128 -14.76 -11.34 4.03
CA ASP A 128 -14.51 -10.73 5.33
C ASP A 128 -13.18 -9.98 5.30
N THR A 129 -13.23 -8.65 5.33
CA THR A 129 -12.04 -7.79 5.21
C THR A 129 -11.05 -7.94 6.37
N LEU A 130 -11.48 -8.45 7.53
CA LEU A 130 -10.58 -8.75 8.65
C LEU A 130 -9.64 -9.92 8.37
N ARG A 131 -10.02 -10.79 7.43
CA ARG A 131 -9.26 -11.98 7.02
C ARG A 131 -8.85 -11.93 5.55
N TRP A 132 -9.28 -10.90 4.83
CA TRP A 132 -9.04 -10.76 3.42
C TRP A 132 -7.59 -10.37 3.17
N ASN A 133 -6.91 -11.17 2.34
CA ASN A 133 -5.61 -10.83 1.80
C ASN A 133 -5.76 -10.49 0.31
N PRO A 134 -6.03 -9.22 -0.03
CA PRO A 134 -6.26 -8.85 -1.40
C PRO A 134 -4.97 -8.93 -2.22
N ASP A 135 -5.11 -9.30 -3.49
CA ASP A 135 -4.00 -9.27 -4.42
C ASP A 135 -3.67 -7.83 -4.88
N TRP A 136 -2.81 -7.70 -5.90
CA TRP A 136 -2.39 -6.43 -6.50
C TRP A 136 -3.50 -5.63 -7.18
N THR A 137 -4.67 -6.22 -7.42
CA THR A 137 -5.77 -5.51 -8.08
C THR A 137 -6.24 -4.31 -7.27
N VAL A 138 -5.92 -4.26 -5.98
CA VAL A 138 -6.18 -3.12 -5.09
C VAL A 138 -4.89 -2.44 -4.60
N ASP A 139 -3.78 -2.54 -5.33
CA ASP A 139 -2.57 -1.75 -5.07
C ASP A 139 -2.59 -0.41 -5.84
N HIS A 140 -1.81 0.56 -5.34
CA HIS A 140 -1.69 1.90 -5.89
C HIS A 140 -3.04 2.62 -6.06
N LEU A 141 -3.89 2.49 -5.05
CA LEU A 141 -5.23 3.07 -5.06
C LEU A 141 -5.14 4.60 -5.09
N ALA A 142 -5.94 5.22 -5.95
CA ALA A 142 -6.13 6.67 -5.96
C ALA A 142 -7.14 7.09 -4.87
N LEU A 143 -8.11 6.23 -4.58
CA LEU A 143 -9.12 6.44 -3.54
C LEU A 143 -9.46 5.10 -2.86
N ALA A 144 -9.62 5.14 -1.55
CA ALA A 144 -10.27 4.10 -0.77
C ALA A 144 -11.43 4.70 0.03
N PHE A 145 -12.61 4.08 -0.05
CA PHE A 145 -13.80 4.46 0.71
C PHE A 145 -14.17 3.32 1.66
N ILE A 146 -14.29 3.63 2.95
CA ILE A 146 -14.56 2.68 4.04
C ILE A 146 -15.95 2.95 4.59
N ASP A 147 -16.86 1.99 4.39
CA ASP A 147 -18.29 2.03 4.72
C ASP A 147 -18.81 0.62 5.05
N GLY A 148 -17.95 -0.18 5.73
CA GLY A 148 -18.18 -1.58 6.04
C GLY A 148 -18.86 -1.78 7.39
N CYS A 149 -18.14 -2.36 8.35
CA CYS A 149 -18.60 -2.51 9.74
C CYS A 149 -18.18 -1.28 10.55
N HIS A 150 -19.07 -0.76 11.40
CA HIS A 150 -18.83 0.47 12.15
C HIS A 150 -18.20 0.22 13.53
N ASP A 151 -17.89 -1.04 13.86
CA ASP A 151 -17.13 -1.38 15.05
C ASP A 151 -15.73 -0.74 14.98
N ARG A 152 -15.29 -0.13 16.07
CA ARG A 152 -13.97 0.52 16.18
C ARG A 152 -12.81 -0.32 15.63
N ALA A 153 -12.79 -1.61 15.97
CA ALA A 153 -11.74 -2.53 15.53
C ALA A 153 -11.81 -2.84 14.03
N ALA A 154 -13.01 -2.91 13.46
CA ALA A 154 -13.20 -3.13 12.03
C ALA A 154 -12.76 -1.91 11.23
N VAL A 155 -13.21 -0.72 11.61
CA VAL A 155 -12.80 0.54 10.98
C VAL A 155 -11.28 0.72 11.04
N HIS A 156 -10.65 0.45 12.18
CA HIS A 156 -9.18 0.49 12.31
C HIS A 156 -8.49 -0.49 11.34
N SER A 157 -8.94 -1.75 11.30
CA SER A 157 -8.38 -2.79 10.45
C SER A 157 -8.52 -2.45 8.95
N ASP A 158 -9.72 -2.07 8.52
CA ASP A 158 -10.03 -1.70 7.14
C ASP A 158 -9.24 -0.47 6.70
N SER A 159 -9.10 0.52 7.60
CA SER A 159 -8.28 1.71 7.36
C SER A 159 -6.82 1.34 7.13
N ARG A 160 -6.24 0.45 7.95
CA ARG A 160 -4.86 -0.02 7.76
C ARG A 160 -4.69 -0.73 6.42
N LEU A 161 -5.60 -1.66 6.10
CA LEU A 161 -5.59 -2.42 4.86
C LEU A 161 -5.57 -1.46 3.67
N ALA A 162 -6.59 -0.60 3.58
CA ALA A 162 -6.76 0.34 2.48
C ALA A 162 -5.62 1.37 2.40
N TYR A 163 -5.25 1.98 3.53
CA TYR A 163 -4.22 3.01 3.57
C TYR A 163 -2.87 2.47 3.07
N SER A 164 -2.50 1.25 3.45
CA SER A 164 -1.25 0.64 3.01
C SER A 164 -1.16 0.47 1.49
N ARG A 165 -2.30 0.30 0.82
CA ARG A 165 -2.38 0.12 -0.63
C ARG A 165 -2.61 1.40 -1.43
N LEU A 166 -2.85 2.54 -0.77
CA LEU A 166 -2.96 3.84 -1.45
C LEU A 166 -1.66 4.22 -2.17
N ALA A 167 -1.76 4.83 -3.34
CA ALA A 167 -0.64 5.53 -3.95
C ALA A 167 -0.23 6.75 -3.09
N PRO A 168 1.02 7.24 -3.20
CA PRO A 168 1.38 8.55 -2.68
C PRO A 168 0.44 9.63 -3.21
N GLY A 169 -0.13 10.44 -2.31
CA GLY A 169 -1.15 11.42 -2.67
C GLY A 169 -2.56 10.84 -2.85
N GLY A 170 -2.77 9.53 -2.74
CA GLY A 170 -4.11 8.92 -2.74
C GLY A 170 -4.98 9.39 -1.57
N LEU A 171 -6.28 9.15 -1.66
CA LEU A 171 -7.27 9.59 -0.69
C LEU A 171 -7.85 8.38 0.05
N ILE A 172 -8.03 8.48 1.36
CA ILE A 172 -8.90 7.59 2.12
C ILE A 172 -10.09 8.40 2.63
N ALA A 173 -11.28 7.83 2.53
CA ALA A 173 -12.51 8.41 3.03
C ALA A 173 -13.25 7.40 3.90
N TRP A 174 -13.90 7.89 4.95
CA TRP A 174 -14.71 7.08 5.86
C TRP A 174 -16.13 7.62 5.87
N HIS A 175 -17.11 6.71 5.82
CA HIS A 175 -18.48 7.02 6.22
C HIS A 175 -18.61 7.02 7.74
N ASP A 176 -19.77 7.44 8.24
CA ASP A 176 -20.08 7.62 9.66
C ASP A 176 -19.07 8.47 10.46
N PHE A 177 -18.31 9.33 9.77
CA PHE A 177 -17.41 10.31 10.36
C PHE A 177 -18.10 11.66 10.45
N CYS A 178 -18.75 11.94 11.58
CA CYS A 178 -19.45 13.20 11.82
C CYS A 178 -19.14 13.77 13.22
N PRO A 179 -18.15 14.68 13.33
CA PRO A 179 -17.78 15.29 14.61
C PRO A 179 -18.93 15.94 15.36
N GLU A 180 -19.91 16.52 14.65
CA GLU A 180 -21.06 17.18 15.27
C GLU A 180 -22.07 16.21 15.89
N LEU A 181 -22.03 14.94 15.50
CA LEU A 181 -22.94 13.89 15.99
C LEU A 181 -22.24 12.90 16.93
N ARG A 182 -20.96 13.15 17.25
CA ARG A 182 -20.22 12.39 18.26
C ARG A 182 -20.92 12.48 19.62
N GLY A 183 -21.03 11.37 20.34
CA GLY A 183 -21.76 11.24 21.60
C GLY A 183 -23.29 11.18 21.46
N ARG A 184 -23.83 11.29 20.23
CA ARG A 184 -25.27 11.11 19.96
C ARG A 184 -25.60 9.69 19.49
N PHE A 185 -24.66 9.05 18.80
CA PHE A 185 -24.84 7.72 18.22
C PHE A 185 -23.59 6.88 18.44
N ASP A 186 -23.76 5.73 19.11
CA ASP A 186 -22.64 4.87 19.52
C ASP A 186 -21.78 4.40 18.33
N TRP A 187 -22.39 4.13 17.17
CA TRP A 187 -21.64 3.69 15.98
C TRP A 187 -20.78 4.80 15.36
N ILE A 188 -21.17 6.07 15.50
CA ILE A 188 -20.33 7.22 15.10
C ILE A 188 -19.13 7.30 16.03
N ASP A 189 -19.36 7.12 17.33
CA ASP A 189 -18.29 7.14 18.33
C ASP A 189 -17.27 6.04 18.04
N ASP A 190 -17.73 4.82 17.78
CA ASP A 190 -16.87 3.68 17.44
C ASP A 190 -16.15 3.89 16.11
N ALA A 191 -16.84 4.33 15.05
CA ALA A 191 -16.21 4.59 13.76
C ALA A 191 -15.13 5.68 13.86
N MET A 192 -15.45 6.83 14.49
CA MET A 192 -14.49 7.91 14.69
C MET A 192 -13.32 7.47 15.57
N SER A 193 -13.55 6.67 16.63
CA SER A 193 -12.47 6.13 17.45
C SER A 193 -11.59 5.13 16.71
N GLY A 194 -12.14 4.35 15.77
CA GLY A 194 -11.35 3.49 14.88
C GLY A 194 -10.43 4.31 13.97
N VAL A 195 -10.92 5.43 13.43
CA VAL A 195 -10.10 6.37 12.64
C VAL A 195 -9.02 7.03 13.52
N GLU A 196 -9.35 7.41 14.76
CA GLU A 196 -8.38 7.98 15.70
C GLU A 196 -7.23 7.04 16.02
N ASP A 197 -7.54 5.77 16.31
CA ASP A 197 -6.53 4.74 16.55
C ASP A 197 -5.64 4.55 15.33
N PHE A 198 -6.24 4.50 14.14
CA PHE A 198 -5.50 4.34 12.89
C PHE A 198 -4.54 5.53 12.67
N VAL A 199 -5.03 6.76 12.81
CA VAL A 199 -4.24 7.99 12.63
C VAL A 199 -3.10 8.05 13.64
N ALA A 200 -3.37 7.68 14.90
CA ALA A 200 -2.35 7.64 15.95
C ALA A 200 -1.29 6.58 15.67
N GLU A 201 -1.69 5.37 15.27
CA GLU A 201 -0.78 4.28 14.96
C GLU A 201 0.14 4.59 13.78
N GLN A 202 -0.39 5.20 12.73
CA GLN A 202 0.38 5.58 11.55
C GLN A 202 1.23 6.84 11.75
N GLY A 203 1.15 7.50 12.91
CA GLY A 203 1.89 8.74 13.19
C GLY A 203 1.53 9.88 12.22
N ILE A 204 0.28 9.92 11.75
CA ILE A 204 -0.17 10.88 10.75
C ILE A 204 -0.36 12.25 11.40
N ASP A 205 0.48 13.21 11.02
CA ASP A 205 0.35 14.63 11.40
C ASP A 205 -0.61 15.42 10.47
N GLY A 206 -1.30 14.73 9.56
CA GLY A 206 -2.30 15.31 8.66
C GLY A 206 -3.61 15.67 9.36
N GLU A 207 -4.43 16.47 8.67
CA GLU A 207 -5.80 16.79 9.08
C GLU A 207 -6.79 15.89 8.35
N VAL A 208 -7.75 15.33 9.07
CA VAL A 208 -8.95 14.75 8.45
C VAL A 208 -9.89 15.90 8.12
N LEU A 209 -10.20 16.06 6.84
CA LEU A 209 -11.14 17.05 6.34
C LEU A 209 -12.55 16.48 6.40
N HIS A 210 -13.50 17.30 6.85
CA HIS A 210 -14.91 16.91 6.95
C HIS A 210 -15.77 18.00 6.30
N LEU A 211 -16.72 17.64 5.45
CA LEU A 211 -17.70 18.59 4.94
C LEU A 211 -18.84 18.71 5.97
N ARG A 212 -19.13 19.93 6.43
CA ARG A 212 -20.22 20.18 7.38
C ARG A 212 -21.52 19.55 6.89
N HIS A 213 -22.20 18.87 7.81
CA HIS A 213 -23.43 18.11 7.56
C HIS A 213 -23.29 16.98 6.53
N SER A 214 -22.09 16.45 6.33
CA SER A 214 -21.88 15.12 5.74
C SER A 214 -21.50 14.12 6.82
N TRP A 215 -21.50 12.85 6.45
CA TRP A 215 -20.94 11.74 7.23
C TRP A 215 -19.53 11.37 6.78
N ILE A 216 -18.91 12.18 5.91
CA ILE A 216 -17.66 11.83 5.25
C ILE A 216 -16.46 12.57 5.85
N GLY A 217 -15.53 11.80 6.40
CA GLY A 217 -14.18 12.24 6.72
C GLY A 217 -13.23 11.84 5.60
N VAL A 218 -12.31 12.73 5.21
CA VAL A 218 -11.34 12.50 4.13
C VAL A 218 -9.94 12.83 4.60
N LEU A 219 -9.01 11.92 4.37
CA LEU A 219 -7.59 12.13 4.59
C LEU A 219 -6.84 11.88 3.28
N ARG A 220 -5.96 12.81 2.93
CA ARG A 220 -4.97 12.56 1.88
C ARG A 220 -3.79 11.81 2.48
N ARG A 221 -3.45 10.66 1.90
CA ARG A 221 -2.16 10.02 2.14
C ARG A 221 -1.10 11.00 1.70
N VAL A 222 -0.44 11.61 2.68
CA VAL A 222 0.74 12.42 2.42
C VAL A 222 1.70 11.50 1.70
N ALA A 223 2.04 11.84 0.46
CA ALA A 223 3.21 11.25 -0.15
C ALA A 223 4.30 11.46 0.91
N LEU A 224 4.89 10.37 1.43
CA LEU A 224 6.12 10.50 2.22
C LEU A 224 6.93 11.54 1.46
N PRO A 225 7.24 12.70 2.09
CA PRO A 225 7.82 13.83 1.38
C PRO A 225 8.89 13.20 0.52
N ALA A 226 8.77 13.33 -0.82
CA ALA A 226 9.73 12.73 -1.74
C ALA A 226 11.05 13.00 -1.08
N ILE A 227 11.72 11.95 -0.57
CA ILE A 227 12.87 12.13 0.30
C ILE A 227 13.74 12.99 -0.59
N ARG A 228 13.88 14.29 -0.24
CA ARG A 228 14.59 15.23 -1.10
C ARG A 228 15.87 14.49 -1.37
N PRO A 229 16.20 14.14 -2.62
CA PRO A 229 17.24 13.16 -2.85
C PRO A 229 18.45 13.72 -2.16
N ALA A 230 18.81 13.11 -1.04
CA ALA A 230 19.96 13.51 -0.27
C ALA A 230 21.11 12.89 -1.06
N ARG A 231 21.33 13.40 -2.27
CA ARG A 231 21.95 12.70 -3.40
C ARG A 231 21.15 11.44 -3.82
N ASP A 232 20.82 11.36 -5.10
CA ASP A 232 20.11 10.23 -5.73
C ASP A 232 20.97 8.97 -5.60
N LEU A 233 20.77 8.18 -4.54
CA LEU A 233 21.40 6.87 -4.45
C LEU A 233 20.83 6.01 -5.58
N ARG A 234 21.71 5.58 -6.49
CA ARG A 234 21.39 4.72 -7.63
C ARG A 234 21.64 3.28 -7.25
N VAL A 235 20.59 2.46 -7.27
CA VAL A 235 20.71 1.03 -6.94
C VAL A 235 20.46 0.18 -8.17
N GLY A 236 21.35 -0.76 -8.46
CA GLY A 236 21.10 -1.79 -9.45
C GLY A 236 20.25 -2.90 -8.83
N LEU A 237 19.15 -3.29 -9.47
CA LEU A 237 18.30 -4.39 -9.03
C LEU A 237 18.46 -5.57 -9.99
N VAL A 238 19.12 -6.64 -9.53
CA VAL A 238 19.27 -7.90 -10.26
C VAL A 238 18.10 -8.80 -9.90
N VAL A 239 17.09 -8.79 -10.76
CA VAL A 239 15.80 -9.50 -10.59
C VAL A 239 15.37 -10.07 -11.94
N ASP A 240 14.81 -11.28 -11.96
CA ASP A 240 14.10 -11.77 -13.14
C ASP A 240 12.78 -11.00 -13.27
N TRP A 241 12.82 -9.90 -14.02
CA TRP A 241 11.68 -8.98 -14.12
C TRP A 241 10.43 -9.65 -14.72
N PRO A 242 10.53 -10.46 -15.78
CA PRO A 242 9.40 -11.26 -16.26
C PRO A 242 8.79 -12.16 -15.19
N ARG A 243 9.59 -12.88 -14.39
CA ARG A 243 9.07 -13.70 -13.27
C ARG A 243 8.48 -12.86 -12.15
N HIS A 244 9.09 -11.71 -11.85
CA HIS A 244 8.59 -10.76 -10.87
C HIS A 244 7.21 -10.23 -11.27
N LEU A 245 7.05 -9.78 -12.51
CA LEU A 245 5.76 -9.38 -13.07
C LEU A 245 4.76 -10.53 -13.10
N ALA A 246 5.21 -11.75 -13.41
CA ALA A 246 4.39 -12.96 -13.43
C ALA A 246 4.13 -13.57 -12.04
N ARG A 247 4.61 -12.93 -10.96
CA ARG A 247 4.44 -13.39 -9.56
C ARG A 247 4.98 -14.79 -9.29
N ARG A 248 6.04 -15.16 -10.02
CA ARG A 248 6.77 -16.43 -9.84
C ARG A 248 8.04 -16.28 -9.01
N CYS A 249 8.28 -15.10 -8.42
CA CYS A 249 9.31 -14.93 -7.40
C CYS A 249 8.96 -15.81 -6.19
N GLY A 250 9.97 -16.48 -5.61
CA GLY A 250 9.77 -17.48 -4.55
C GLY A 250 9.05 -16.97 -3.30
N SER A 251 8.94 -15.65 -3.09
CA SER A 251 8.18 -15.06 -1.99
C SER A 251 7.45 -13.77 -2.37
N SER A 252 6.24 -13.55 -1.79
CA SER A 252 5.51 -12.28 -1.87
C SER A 252 6.28 -11.10 -1.26
N ARG A 253 7.22 -11.38 -0.35
CA ARG A 253 8.09 -10.39 0.29
C ARG A 253 9.17 -9.85 -0.64
N SER A 254 9.71 -10.66 -1.56
CA SER A 254 10.63 -10.18 -2.60
C SER A 254 9.99 -9.08 -3.42
N ALA A 255 8.69 -9.21 -3.74
CA ALA A 255 7.97 -8.18 -4.48
C ALA A 255 7.85 -6.86 -3.71
N CYS A 256 7.49 -6.93 -2.42
CA CYS A 256 7.43 -5.75 -1.56
C CYS A 256 8.80 -5.06 -1.39
N VAL A 257 9.88 -5.83 -1.30
CA VAL A 257 11.24 -5.27 -1.21
C VAL A 257 11.64 -4.58 -2.50
N VAL A 258 11.43 -5.22 -3.67
CA VAL A 258 11.69 -4.59 -4.98
C VAL A 258 10.97 -3.25 -5.09
N GLU A 259 9.66 -3.23 -4.81
CA GLU A 259 8.87 -2.00 -4.93
C GLU A 259 9.27 -0.96 -3.89
N GLY A 260 9.57 -1.37 -2.65
CA GLY A 260 10.09 -0.47 -1.62
C GLY A 260 11.42 0.17 -2.01
N LEU A 261 12.35 -0.60 -2.61
CA LEU A 261 13.61 -0.08 -3.13
C LEU A 261 13.41 0.88 -4.30
N ARG A 262 12.50 0.55 -5.24
CA ARG A 262 12.17 1.43 -6.38
C ARG A 262 11.48 2.73 -5.96
N GLN A 263 10.74 2.70 -4.86
CA GLN A 263 10.12 3.89 -4.27
C GLN A 263 11.13 4.76 -3.53
N LYS A 264 12.17 4.15 -2.96
CA LYS A 264 13.14 4.83 -2.08
C LYS A 264 14.42 5.30 -2.80
N PHE A 265 14.81 4.64 -3.88
CA PHE A 265 16.07 4.85 -4.58
C PHE A 265 15.87 5.00 -6.09
N THR A 266 16.85 5.59 -6.78
CA THR A 266 16.89 5.56 -8.25
C THR A 266 17.30 4.15 -8.69
N ALA A 267 16.31 3.29 -8.88
CA ALA A 267 16.53 1.89 -9.19
C ALA A 267 16.73 1.66 -10.70
N VAL A 268 17.78 0.93 -11.07
CA VAL A 268 18.04 0.45 -12.43
C VAL A 268 17.88 -1.07 -12.45
N LEU A 269 16.96 -1.58 -13.27
CA LEU A 269 16.80 -3.02 -13.45
C LEU A 269 17.98 -3.56 -14.26
N VAL A 270 18.62 -4.62 -13.76
CA VAL A 270 19.74 -5.30 -14.40
C VAL A 270 19.32 -6.72 -14.70
N GLN A 271 19.00 -6.99 -15.96
CA GLN A 271 18.55 -8.29 -16.46
C GLN A 271 19.61 -9.00 -17.30
N ARG A 272 20.64 -8.28 -17.78
CA ARG A 272 21.71 -8.82 -18.64
C ARG A 272 23.09 -8.29 -18.24
N GLN A 273 24.12 -9.03 -18.63
CA GLN A 273 25.52 -8.67 -18.38
C GLN A 273 25.89 -7.28 -18.94
N GLU A 274 25.44 -6.98 -20.16
CA GLU A 274 25.69 -5.69 -20.83
C GLU A 274 25.08 -4.51 -20.07
N GLU A 275 23.92 -4.73 -19.44
CA GLU A 275 23.25 -3.70 -18.64
C GLU A 275 24.02 -3.43 -17.37
N LEU A 276 24.54 -4.48 -16.70
CA LEU A 276 25.41 -4.32 -15.53
C LEU A 276 26.66 -3.52 -15.88
N GLU A 277 27.34 -3.89 -16.97
CA GLU A 277 28.56 -3.21 -17.44
C GLU A 277 28.31 -1.74 -17.78
N ALA A 278 27.14 -1.42 -18.35
CA ALA A 278 26.77 -0.06 -18.70
C ALA A 278 26.49 0.83 -17.46
N VAL A 279 26.06 0.25 -16.35
CA VAL A 279 25.57 1.03 -15.19
C VAL A 279 26.48 0.96 -13.97
N ALA A 280 27.36 -0.04 -13.88
CA ALA A 280 28.17 -0.33 -12.70
C ALA A 280 28.98 0.87 -12.18
N ASP A 281 29.49 1.72 -13.07
CA ASP A 281 30.30 2.89 -12.68
C ASP A 281 29.51 4.05 -12.04
N GLY A 282 28.18 3.97 -12.04
CA GLY A 282 27.30 4.99 -11.49
C GLY A 282 26.31 4.47 -10.45
N LEU A 283 26.53 3.28 -9.90
CA LEU A 283 25.71 2.72 -8.82
C LEU A 283 26.32 3.02 -7.45
N ASP A 284 25.45 3.35 -6.51
CA ASP A 284 25.76 3.47 -5.08
C ASP A 284 25.51 2.14 -4.34
N GLY A 285 24.73 1.23 -4.92
CA GLY A 285 24.50 -0.11 -4.41
C GLY A 285 24.04 -1.08 -5.49
N LEU A 286 24.26 -2.38 -5.28
CA LEU A 286 23.75 -3.44 -6.16
C LEU A 286 23.00 -4.47 -5.31
N VAL A 287 21.73 -4.73 -5.61
CA VAL A 287 20.84 -5.62 -4.86
C VAL A 287 20.38 -6.76 -5.76
N SER A 288 20.61 -8.00 -5.34
CA SER A 288 20.15 -9.22 -6.01
C SER A 288 19.08 -9.91 -5.15
N LEU A 289 17.87 -10.10 -5.67
CA LEU A 289 16.69 -10.49 -4.86
C LEU A 289 16.17 -11.91 -5.11
N GLU A 290 16.93 -12.76 -5.81
CA GLU A 290 16.48 -14.08 -6.24
C GLU A 290 17.30 -15.22 -5.59
N PRO A 291 16.65 -16.16 -4.88
CA PRO A 291 17.24 -17.45 -4.52
C PRO A 291 17.37 -18.32 -5.78
N GLY A 292 18.49 -19.06 -5.91
CA GLY A 292 18.63 -20.24 -6.79
C GLY A 292 18.15 -20.12 -8.25
N CYS A 293 19.07 -20.17 -9.21
CA CYS A 293 18.86 -20.36 -10.66
C CYS A 293 17.95 -19.41 -11.46
N ALA A 294 17.18 -18.51 -10.83
CA ALA A 294 16.24 -17.62 -11.51
C ALA A 294 16.82 -16.25 -11.91
N ALA A 295 17.75 -15.69 -11.13
CA ALA A 295 18.41 -14.43 -11.50
C ALA A 295 19.21 -14.59 -12.81
N PRO A 296 19.36 -13.50 -13.58
CA PRO A 296 20.37 -13.43 -14.62
C PRO A 296 21.71 -13.92 -14.07
N ARG A 297 22.33 -14.90 -14.74
CA ARG A 297 23.70 -15.30 -14.41
C ARG A 297 24.63 -14.19 -14.89
N LEU A 298 24.93 -13.24 -14.01
CA LEU A 298 25.87 -12.16 -14.25
C LEU A 298 27.28 -12.62 -13.85
N ASP A 299 28.24 -12.43 -14.75
CA ASP A 299 29.65 -12.63 -14.48
C ASP A 299 30.24 -11.31 -13.93
N LEU A 300 30.34 -11.23 -12.60
CA LEU A 300 30.82 -10.04 -11.89
C LEU A 300 32.35 -9.82 -12.04
N VAL A 301 33.07 -10.78 -12.62
CA VAL A 301 34.52 -10.75 -12.79
C VAL A 301 34.96 -10.79 -14.25
N ARG A 302 34.00 -10.76 -15.19
CA ARG A 302 34.16 -10.87 -16.64
C ARG A 302 35.26 -10.02 -17.23
N THR A 303 35.33 -8.75 -16.81
CA THR A 303 36.32 -7.80 -17.32
C THR A 303 37.06 -7.09 -16.17
N PRO A 304 38.33 -6.71 -16.35
CA PRO A 304 39.04 -5.89 -15.36
C PRO A 304 38.34 -4.56 -15.06
N ALA A 305 37.69 -3.95 -16.07
CA ALA A 305 36.95 -2.70 -15.93
C ALA A 305 35.70 -2.87 -15.06
N LEU A 306 34.87 -3.89 -15.33
CA LEU A 306 33.73 -4.23 -14.48
C LEU A 306 34.18 -4.60 -13.07
N ARG A 307 35.31 -5.31 -12.95
CA ARG A 307 35.88 -5.64 -11.65
C ARG A 307 36.22 -4.38 -10.86
N ALA A 308 36.89 -3.42 -11.49
CA ALA A 308 37.22 -2.15 -10.86
C ALA A 308 35.97 -1.32 -10.49
N ALA A 309 34.96 -1.30 -11.37
CA ALA A 309 33.67 -0.63 -11.16
C ALA A 309 32.95 -1.17 -9.93
N LEU A 310 32.69 -2.48 -9.89
CA LEU A 310 32.02 -3.14 -8.77
C LEU A 310 32.82 -3.04 -7.47
N GLY A 311 34.14 -2.86 -7.54
CA GLY A 311 34.99 -2.66 -6.36
C GLY A 311 34.86 -1.29 -5.72
N ARG A 312 34.24 -0.33 -6.41
CA ARG A 312 33.93 1.02 -5.90
C ARG A 312 32.54 1.11 -5.29
N ILE A 313 31.63 0.22 -5.68
CA ILE A 313 30.27 0.17 -5.15
C ILE A 313 30.35 -0.38 -3.72
N PRO A 314 29.85 0.36 -2.72
CA PRO A 314 29.57 -0.23 -1.43
C PRO A 314 28.51 -1.33 -1.64
N THR A 315 28.95 -2.59 -1.59
CA THR A 315 28.16 -3.82 -1.34
C THR A 315 27.19 -4.32 -2.43
N LEU A 316 27.24 -5.64 -2.58
CA LEU A 316 26.30 -6.53 -3.25
C LEU A 316 25.34 -7.10 -2.18
N LEU A 317 24.09 -6.66 -2.16
CA LEU A 317 23.07 -7.12 -1.22
C LEU A 317 22.37 -8.34 -1.84
N THR A 318 22.71 -9.54 -1.39
CA THR A 318 22.05 -10.78 -1.88
C THR A 318 20.96 -11.19 -0.90
N LEU A 319 19.71 -11.17 -1.33
CA LEU A 319 18.61 -11.76 -0.57
C LEU A 319 18.45 -13.21 -1.00
N CYS A 320 18.98 -14.11 -0.18
CA CYS A 320 18.70 -15.53 -0.28
C CYS A 320 17.52 -15.89 0.64
N ASP A 321 16.58 -16.64 0.10
CA ASP A 321 15.58 -17.35 0.92
C ASP A 321 16.33 -18.35 1.82
N PRO A 322 16.13 -18.36 3.15
CA PRO A 322 16.82 -19.27 4.07
C PRO A 322 16.56 -20.76 3.78
N GLY A 323 15.59 -21.09 2.91
CA GLY A 323 15.30 -22.46 2.48
C GLY A 323 16.16 -22.99 1.32
N HIS A 324 17.08 -22.21 0.75
CA HIS A 324 17.98 -22.65 -0.32
C HIS A 324 19.44 -22.65 0.13
N ASP A 325 19.89 -23.83 0.58
CA ASP A 325 21.26 -24.11 1.06
C ASP A 325 22.27 -24.37 -0.07
N ASP A 326 21.95 -23.98 -1.32
CA ASP A 326 22.81 -24.20 -2.48
C ASP A 326 23.79 -23.03 -2.70
N SER A 327 24.94 -23.14 -2.05
CA SER A 327 26.29 -22.84 -2.55
C SER A 327 26.47 -21.67 -3.55
N ARG A 328 26.00 -20.45 -3.24
CA ARG A 328 26.63 -19.23 -3.80
C ARG A 328 27.80 -18.83 -2.91
N HIS A 329 28.89 -19.58 -2.99
CA HIS A 329 30.20 -19.18 -2.47
C HIS A 329 31.04 -18.45 -3.52
N ASP A 330 30.49 -18.17 -4.69
CA ASP A 330 31.23 -17.57 -5.80
C ASP A 330 31.53 -16.08 -5.53
N ASP A 331 32.80 -15.82 -5.25
CA ASP A 331 33.49 -14.53 -5.30
C ASP A 331 32.90 -13.37 -4.45
N VAL A 332 32.61 -13.65 -3.18
CA VAL A 332 32.51 -12.58 -2.17
C VAL A 332 33.89 -11.93 -2.04
N ARG A 333 34.04 -10.70 -2.52
CA ARG A 333 35.30 -9.96 -2.40
C ARG A 333 35.63 -9.68 -0.94
N GLU A 334 36.92 -9.68 -0.59
CA GLU A 334 37.40 -9.10 0.67
C GLU A 334 36.87 -7.67 0.82
N GLY A 335 36.02 -7.45 1.84
CA GLY A 335 35.39 -6.16 2.13
C GLY A 335 33.92 -6.04 1.73
N ALA A 336 33.34 -7.03 1.03
CA ALA A 336 31.90 -7.14 0.89
C ALA A 336 31.27 -7.53 2.24
N PHE A 337 30.22 -6.82 2.64
CA PHE A 337 29.44 -7.16 3.83
C PHE A 337 28.23 -7.98 3.38
N ASP A 338 28.13 -9.23 3.81
CA ASP A 338 26.95 -10.06 3.57
C ASP A 338 25.82 -9.59 4.50
N LEU A 339 25.02 -8.61 4.07
CA LEU A 339 23.72 -8.41 4.70
C LEU A 339 22.75 -9.46 4.14
N VAL A 340 22.79 -10.65 4.72
CA VAL A 340 21.79 -11.68 4.48
C VAL A 340 20.51 -11.23 5.17
N ILE A 341 19.55 -10.70 4.40
CA ILE A 341 18.19 -10.56 4.92
C ILE A 341 17.57 -11.95 4.85
N ALA A 342 17.77 -12.72 5.93
CA ALA A 342 17.07 -13.97 6.13
C ALA A 342 15.56 -13.66 6.25
N CYS A 343 14.82 -13.96 5.20
CA CYS A 343 13.37 -13.99 5.25
C CYS A 343 12.98 -15.36 5.78
N GLU A 344 12.76 -15.56 7.09
CA GLU A 344 12.30 -16.85 7.63
C GLU A 344 11.22 -17.42 6.69
N PRO A 345 11.40 -18.64 6.13
CA PRO A 345 10.35 -19.25 5.34
C PRO A 345 9.12 -19.31 6.24
N ALA A 346 7.98 -18.86 5.73
CA ALA A 346 6.71 -19.27 6.29
C ALA A 346 6.67 -20.79 6.13
N LEU A 347 7.10 -21.50 7.18
CA LEU A 347 7.06 -22.96 7.21
C LEU A 347 5.64 -23.38 6.83
N SER A 348 5.57 -24.31 5.86
CA SER A 348 4.37 -24.97 5.36
C SER A 348 3.47 -25.53 6.49
N PRO A 349 2.22 -25.93 6.19
CA PRO A 349 0.97 -25.52 6.85
C PRO A 349 0.68 -26.29 8.16
N ALA A 350 1.66 -26.38 9.06
CA ALA A 350 1.43 -26.86 10.42
C ALA A 350 1.22 -25.63 11.32
N HIS A 351 -0.05 -25.32 11.52
CA HIS A 351 -0.58 -24.40 12.53
C HIS A 351 0.32 -24.29 13.77
N ARG A 352 1.04 -23.17 13.91
CA ARG A 352 1.43 -22.65 15.22
C ARG A 352 0.58 -21.40 15.46
N PRO A 353 -0.48 -21.47 16.29
CA PRO A 353 -1.22 -20.28 16.66
C PRO A 353 -0.29 -19.40 17.53
N GLY A 354 -0.11 -18.14 17.15
CA GLY A 354 0.50 -17.13 18.03
C GLY A 354 1.82 -16.48 17.59
N ARG A 355 2.25 -16.58 16.32
CA ARG A 355 3.27 -15.65 15.80
C ARG A 355 2.61 -14.70 14.80
N GLU A 356 2.45 -13.44 15.23
CA GLU A 356 2.01 -12.32 14.40
C GLU A 356 2.89 -12.21 13.15
N LEU A 357 2.25 -11.98 12.00
CA LEU A 357 2.93 -11.53 10.80
C LEU A 357 3.72 -10.24 11.14
N GLU A 358 5.04 -10.27 10.99
CA GLU A 358 5.86 -9.06 11.17
C GLU A 358 5.27 -7.89 10.32
N PRO A 359 4.90 -6.75 10.94
CA PRO A 359 4.18 -5.68 10.24
C PRO A 359 5.05 -4.93 9.23
N GLN A 360 4.43 -4.16 8.33
CA GLN A 360 5.08 -3.23 7.38
C GLN A 360 6.13 -2.29 8.02
N HIS A 361 6.04 -2.04 9.33
CA HIS A 361 7.07 -1.36 10.13
C HIS A 361 8.44 -2.04 10.10
N ALA A 362 8.51 -3.36 9.90
CA ALA A 362 9.77 -4.07 9.72
C ALA A 362 10.39 -3.79 8.35
N LEU A 363 9.58 -3.71 7.27
CA LEU A 363 10.08 -3.36 5.94
C LEU A 363 10.58 -1.92 5.88
N SER A 364 9.81 -0.96 6.42
CA SER A 364 10.24 0.44 6.47
C SER A 364 11.56 0.60 7.25
N ARG A 365 11.64 0.02 8.46
CA ARG A 365 12.88 0.03 9.27
C ARG A 365 14.06 -0.58 8.52
N ARG A 366 13.87 -1.70 7.83
CA ARG A 366 14.92 -2.33 7.01
C ARG A 366 15.35 -1.47 5.83
N LEU A 367 14.41 -0.80 5.16
CA LEU A 367 14.73 0.16 4.10
C LEU A 367 15.50 1.38 4.65
N ASP A 368 15.22 1.81 5.87
CA ASP A 368 15.95 2.86 6.58
C ASP A 368 17.36 2.42 6.98
N GLU A 369 17.53 1.17 7.42
CA GLU A 369 18.83 0.55 7.68
C GLU A 369 19.69 0.46 6.41
N ILE A 370 19.11 0.01 5.29
CA ILE A 370 19.79 -0.04 3.98
C ILE A 370 20.23 1.36 3.56
N GLU A 371 19.37 2.37 3.71
CA GLU A 371 19.71 3.75 3.38
C GLU A 371 20.82 4.30 4.28
N ALA A 372 20.70 4.16 5.60
CA ALA A 372 21.71 4.62 6.55
C ALA A 372 23.07 3.99 6.27
N TRP A 373 23.07 2.73 5.88
CA TRP A 373 24.26 1.99 5.48
C TRP A 373 24.87 2.52 4.18
N LEU A 374 24.08 2.69 3.10
CA LEU A 374 24.53 3.30 1.84
C LEU A 374 25.13 4.70 2.03
N ARG A 375 24.67 5.41 3.06
CA ARG A 375 25.14 6.77 3.43
C ARG A 375 26.35 6.78 4.38
N GLY A 376 26.68 5.65 5.00
CA GLY A 376 27.72 5.57 6.02
C GLY A 376 29.12 5.89 5.48
N PRO A 377 30.02 6.50 6.28
CA PRO A 377 31.40 6.69 5.87
C PRO A 377 32.06 5.33 5.65
N ALA A 378 32.85 5.20 4.58
CA ALA A 378 33.62 4.00 4.22
C ALA A 378 34.74 3.62 5.24
N LYS A 379 34.57 3.94 6.53
CA LYS A 379 35.61 3.92 7.58
C LYS A 379 35.68 2.63 8.39
N THR A 380 34.96 1.58 8.02
CA THR A 380 35.33 0.19 8.39
C THR A 380 36.02 -0.51 7.22
N ARG A 381 36.92 0.20 6.51
CA ARG A 381 37.95 -0.42 5.67
C ARG A 381 38.96 -1.10 6.60
N ARG A 382 38.75 -2.37 6.94
CA ARG A 382 39.90 -3.20 7.36
C ARG A 382 40.86 -3.21 6.17
N SER A 383 42.06 -2.66 6.36
CA SER A 383 43.15 -2.92 5.41
C SER A 383 43.30 -4.43 5.23
N PRO A 384 43.58 -4.92 4.02
CA PRO A 384 43.83 -6.34 3.80
C PRO A 384 44.93 -6.77 4.77
N ALA A 385 44.67 -7.82 5.54
CA ALA A 385 45.73 -8.43 6.31
C ALA A 385 46.78 -8.92 5.32
N THR A 386 48.02 -8.48 5.48
CA THR A 386 49.15 -9.03 4.73
C THR A 386 49.10 -10.55 4.85
N PRO A 387 49.10 -11.33 3.75
CA PRO A 387 49.12 -12.77 3.87
C PRO A 387 50.36 -13.16 4.66
N PRO A 388 50.28 -14.10 5.62
CA PRO A 388 51.46 -14.53 6.35
C PRO A 388 52.49 -15.00 5.33
N GLY A 389 53.66 -14.37 5.37
CA GLY A 389 54.77 -14.69 4.49
C GLY A 389 55.04 -16.19 4.54
N ARG A 390 55.23 -16.79 3.35
CA ARG A 390 55.85 -18.11 3.26
C ARG A 390 57.19 -18.02 3.97
N ILE A 391 57.29 -18.63 5.14
CA ILE A 391 58.58 -18.99 5.71
C ILE A 391 59.13 -20.09 4.80
N SER A 392 60.32 -19.83 4.28
CA SER A 392 61.14 -20.67 3.42
C SER A 392 61.33 -22.08 3.93
#